data_AF-A0A3M2BI97-F1
#
_entry.id   AF-A0A3M2BI97-F1
#
_cell.length_a   1.000
_cell.length_b   1.000
_cell.length_c   1.000
_cell.angle_alpha   90.00
_cell.angle_beta   90.00
_cell.angle_gamma   90.00
#
_symmetry.space_group_name_H-M   'P 1'
#
loop_
_entity.id
_entity.type
_entity.pdbx_description
1 polymer ?
#
loop_
_entity_poly.entity_id
_entity_poly.type
_entity_poly.pdbx_seq_one_letter_code
_entity_poly.pdbx_strand_id
1 'polypeptide(L)'
;LRDVAGAKTPPSSSQLFSVHVVSGQDDDACWLHTHGLVRCGSVELEVFDVPRDKVGVMGQLLNAVAALFIEEGPPPPDTPFVPGQGMELIWLPWPAAVKTLRPRCGGGLDDRDEVHGLATGVLAVPQKKKWGLFGSRWGSPNLYLPLLDGEPLLYVSTEETLRRASLAEERLPRFRQLFARFGANEEWVFLVKLGYATDGAEGPADREHIWFQVHGFSAPEEGLVDATCLNQPYEVSALHEGQRREHDLSLLSDWTVLCRLGRFDADNVQHLQALLSEESVSDADGPAET
;
A
#
# COMPACT_ATOMS: atom_id res chain seq x y z
N LEU A 1 -19.24 -6.96 -6.84
CA LEU A 1 -20.04 -6.87 -5.59
C LEU A 1 -20.36 -8.23 -4.97
N ARG A 2 -20.91 -9.22 -5.70
CA ARG A 2 -21.21 -10.55 -5.15
C ARG A 2 -20.00 -11.24 -4.51
N ASP A 3 -18.83 -11.11 -5.12
CA ASP A 3 -17.60 -11.77 -4.65
C ASP A 3 -17.05 -11.14 -3.35
N VAL A 4 -17.11 -9.81 -3.24
CA VAL A 4 -16.74 -9.10 -2.00
C VAL A 4 -17.74 -9.41 -0.88
N ALA A 5 -19.05 -9.47 -1.20
CA ALA A 5 -20.09 -9.80 -0.23
C ALA A 5 -20.08 -11.27 0.22
N GLY A 6 -19.44 -12.16 -0.55
CA GLY A 6 -19.31 -13.59 -0.24
C GLY A 6 -18.01 -13.94 0.50
N ALA A 7 -17.07 -12.99 0.62
CA ALA A 7 -15.81 -13.23 1.28
C ALA A 7 -16.00 -13.35 2.81
N LYS A 8 -15.28 -14.26 3.45
CA LYS A 8 -15.27 -14.37 4.91
C LYS A 8 -14.39 -13.29 5.53
N THR A 9 -13.33 -12.94 4.83
CA THR A 9 -12.38 -11.91 5.23
C THR A 9 -12.94 -10.52 4.89
N PRO A 10 -12.91 -9.55 5.82
CA PRO A 10 -13.40 -8.20 5.55
C PRO A 10 -12.57 -7.48 4.46
N PRO A 11 -13.14 -6.46 3.80
CA PRO A 11 -12.40 -5.64 2.84
C PRO A 11 -11.23 -4.90 3.50
N SER A 12 -10.22 -4.56 2.71
CA SER A 12 -9.09 -3.73 3.16
C SER A 12 -9.56 -2.37 3.68
N SER A 13 -8.88 -1.86 4.71
CA SER A 13 -9.09 -0.49 5.22
C SER A 13 -8.90 0.57 4.13
N SER A 14 -8.07 0.29 3.12
CA SER A 14 -7.89 1.14 1.93
C SER A 14 -9.17 1.33 1.09
N GLN A 15 -10.17 0.45 1.22
CA GLN A 15 -11.48 0.63 0.57
C GLN A 15 -12.40 1.59 1.33
N LEU A 16 -12.01 1.99 2.55
CA LEU A 16 -12.77 2.89 3.41
C LEU A 16 -12.46 4.36 3.15
N PHE A 17 -11.57 4.69 2.23
CA PHE A 17 -11.29 6.06 1.84
C PHE A 17 -10.79 6.14 0.39
N SER A 18 -10.75 7.34 -0.17
CA SER A 18 -10.07 7.64 -1.43
C SER A 18 -8.99 8.69 -1.20
N VAL A 19 -7.91 8.64 -1.97
CA VAL A 19 -6.94 9.73 -2.06
C VAL A 19 -7.24 10.52 -3.32
N HIS A 20 -7.50 11.81 -3.14
CA HIS A 20 -7.73 12.76 -4.22
C HIS A 20 -6.49 13.61 -4.44
N VAL A 21 -6.30 14.02 -5.69
CA VAL A 21 -5.17 14.82 -6.14
C VAL A 21 -5.75 16.05 -6.82
N VAL A 22 -5.47 17.21 -6.26
CA VAL A 22 -5.91 18.51 -6.80
C VAL A 22 -4.67 19.26 -7.28
N SER A 23 -4.73 19.80 -8.50
CA SER A 23 -3.68 20.61 -9.09
C SER A 23 -4.28 21.61 -10.08
N GLY A 24 -3.78 22.84 -10.14
CA GLY A 24 -4.06 23.75 -11.26
C GLY A 24 -3.51 23.21 -12.57
N GLN A 25 -4.00 23.74 -13.70
CA GLN A 25 -3.57 23.35 -15.05
C GLN A 25 -2.07 23.57 -15.29
N ASP A 26 -1.51 24.62 -14.70
CA ASP A 26 -0.10 25.02 -14.88
C ASP A 26 0.77 24.72 -13.64
N ASP A 27 0.22 24.05 -12.62
CA ASP A 27 0.96 23.76 -11.39
C ASP A 27 1.87 22.53 -11.55
N ASP A 28 3.10 22.66 -11.08
CA ASP A 28 4.08 21.57 -10.96
C ASP A 28 3.90 20.75 -9.67
N ALA A 29 3.04 21.22 -8.77
CA ALA A 29 2.74 20.57 -7.50
C ALA A 29 1.23 20.34 -7.31
N CYS A 30 0.91 19.37 -6.46
CA CYS A 30 -0.41 18.88 -6.17
C CYS A 30 -0.70 18.96 -4.68
N TRP A 31 -1.97 19.18 -4.33
CA TRP A 31 -2.51 18.92 -3.02
C TRP A 31 -3.13 17.53 -3.00
N LEU A 32 -2.65 16.69 -2.11
CA LEU A 32 -3.21 15.35 -1.87
C LEU A 32 -4.05 15.42 -0.60
N HIS A 33 -5.24 14.83 -0.66
CA HIS A 33 -6.11 14.73 0.50
C HIS A 33 -6.99 13.48 0.46
N THR A 34 -7.36 12.97 1.63
CA THR A 34 -8.26 11.82 1.73
C THR A 34 -9.73 12.25 1.79
N HIS A 35 -10.61 11.34 1.39
CA HIS A 35 -12.03 11.38 1.72
C HIS A 35 -12.48 10.02 2.27
N GLY A 36 -13.13 10.03 3.43
CA GLY A 36 -13.76 8.87 4.02
C GLY A 36 -13.22 8.51 5.40
N LEU A 37 -12.05 9.00 5.81
CA LEU A 37 -11.45 8.67 7.10
C LEU A 37 -12.31 9.14 8.29
N VAL A 38 -13.04 10.25 8.15
CA VAL A 38 -13.94 10.72 9.21
C VAL A 38 -15.05 9.72 9.53
N ARG A 39 -15.53 8.95 8.54
CA ARG A 39 -16.56 7.91 8.77
C ARG A 39 -16.01 6.70 9.54
N CYS A 40 -14.70 6.56 9.56
CA CYS A 40 -13.97 5.54 10.32
C CYS A 40 -13.60 6.04 11.73
N GLY A 41 -14.09 7.21 12.16
CA GLY A 41 -13.73 7.80 13.45
C GLY A 41 -12.33 8.42 13.46
N SER A 42 -11.76 8.69 12.29
CA SER A 42 -10.43 9.28 12.12
C SER A 42 -10.50 10.72 11.58
N VAL A 43 -9.37 11.28 11.15
CA VAL A 43 -9.24 12.60 10.52
C VAL A 43 -8.90 12.43 9.05
N GLU A 44 -9.43 13.30 8.16
CA GLU A 44 -8.92 13.32 6.80
C GLU A 44 -7.46 13.79 6.81
N LEU A 45 -6.64 13.20 5.95
CA LEU A 45 -5.22 13.49 5.86
C LEU A 45 -4.92 14.34 4.64
N GLU A 46 -4.01 15.29 4.78
CA GLU A 46 -3.57 16.18 3.70
C GLU A 46 -2.05 16.24 3.59
N VAL A 47 -1.55 16.39 2.36
CA VAL A 47 -0.16 16.77 2.07
C VAL A 47 -0.14 17.86 1.02
N PHE A 48 0.57 18.95 1.32
CA PHE A 48 0.69 20.12 0.45
C PHE A 48 1.91 20.06 -0.47
N ASP A 49 1.79 20.75 -1.61
CA ASP A 49 2.87 21.04 -2.56
C ASP A 49 3.66 19.79 -2.98
N VAL A 50 2.98 18.66 -3.22
CA VAL A 50 3.60 17.40 -3.67
C VAL A 50 3.94 17.52 -5.16
N PRO A 51 5.20 17.34 -5.59
CA PRO A 51 5.53 17.40 -7.01
C PRO A 51 4.67 16.45 -7.85
N ARG A 52 4.21 16.87 -9.02
CA ARG A 52 3.25 16.13 -9.85
C ARG A 52 3.75 14.73 -10.21
N ASP A 53 5.03 14.58 -10.51
CA ASP A 53 5.69 13.30 -10.80
C ASP A 53 5.87 12.40 -9.56
N LYS A 54 5.61 12.94 -8.36
CA LYS A 54 5.76 12.27 -7.06
C LYS A 54 4.44 11.97 -6.36
N VAL A 55 3.31 12.27 -6.98
CA VAL A 55 1.97 11.98 -6.46
C VAL A 55 1.81 10.49 -6.11
N GLY A 56 2.31 9.59 -6.96
CA GLY A 56 2.21 8.14 -6.74
C GLY A 56 2.92 7.68 -5.47
N VAL A 57 4.17 8.09 -5.26
CA VAL A 57 4.96 7.71 -4.08
C VAL A 57 4.43 8.37 -2.80
N MET A 58 4.00 9.63 -2.87
CA MET A 58 3.38 10.30 -1.72
C MET A 58 2.02 9.68 -1.36
N GLY A 59 1.25 9.23 -2.35
CA GLY A 59 0.00 8.50 -2.14
C GLY A 59 0.21 7.20 -1.35
N GLN A 60 1.35 6.50 -1.54
CA GLN A 60 1.68 5.32 -0.75
C GLN A 60 1.88 5.65 0.74
N LEU A 61 2.61 6.73 1.04
CA LEU A 61 2.75 7.22 2.41
C LEU A 61 1.39 7.57 3.02
N LEU A 62 0.54 8.28 2.27
CA LEU A 62 -0.79 8.68 2.75
C LEU A 62 -1.67 7.47 3.05
N ASN A 63 -1.63 6.44 2.20
CA ASN A 63 -2.35 5.18 2.42
C ASN A 63 -1.86 4.45 3.69
N ALA A 64 -0.54 4.39 3.91
CA ALA A 64 0.03 3.77 5.11
C ALA A 64 -0.39 4.51 6.39
N VAL A 65 -0.31 5.84 6.39
CA VAL A 65 -0.75 6.65 7.54
C VAL A 65 -2.27 6.54 7.76
N ALA A 66 -3.06 6.52 6.70
CA ALA A 66 -4.51 6.34 6.78
C ALA A 66 -4.89 4.98 7.39
N ALA A 67 -4.27 3.90 6.94
CA ALA A 67 -4.47 2.57 7.51
C ALA A 67 -4.10 2.53 9.00
N LEU A 68 -2.93 3.08 9.36
CA LEU A 68 -2.50 3.21 10.76
C LEU A 68 -3.54 3.96 11.61
N PHE A 69 -4.06 5.07 11.10
CA PHE A 69 -5.02 5.90 11.82
C PHE A 69 -6.43 5.28 11.90
N ILE A 70 -6.82 4.42 10.97
CA ILE A 70 -8.09 3.68 11.04
C ILE A 70 -8.04 2.67 12.19
N GLU A 71 -6.88 2.04 12.41
CA GLU A 71 -6.74 0.94 13.35
C GLU A 71 -6.33 1.39 14.75
N GLU A 72 -5.31 2.23 14.86
CA GLU A 72 -4.80 2.70 16.15
C GLU A 72 -5.46 4.01 16.61
N GLY A 73 -6.17 4.67 15.69
CA GLY A 73 -6.64 6.04 15.88
C GLY A 73 -5.53 7.06 15.62
N PRO A 74 -5.87 8.31 15.24
CA PRO A 74 -4.88 9.37 15.14
C PRO A 74 -4.31 9.68 16.54
N PRO A 75 -2.98 9.87 16.69
CA PRO A 75 -2.42 10.39 17.92
C PRO A 75 -2.94 11.82 18.16
N PRO A 76 -2.78 12.42 19.35
CA PRO A 76 -3.09 13.83 19.53
C PRO A 76 -2.32 14.70 18.50
N PRO A 77 -2.90 15.81 18.01
CA PRO A 77 -2.20 16.66 17.05
C PRO A 77 -0.86 17.14 17.63
N ASP A 78 0.13 17.35 16.76
CA ASP A 78 1.51 17.70 17.17
C ASP A 78 2.21 16.63 18.04
N THR A 79 1.78 15.37 17.95
CA THR A 79 2.45 14.23 18.57
C THR A 79 3.17 13.40 17.50
N PRO A 80 4.50 13.19 17.62
CA PRO A 80 5.25 12.36 16.68
C PRO A 80 4.74 10.92 16.61
N PHE A 81 4.71 10.37 15.40
CA PHE A 81 4.46 8.96 15.12
C PHE A 81 5.34 8.49 13.95
N VAL A 82 5.54 7.18 13.85
CA VAL A 82 6.46 6.55 12.90
C VAL A 82 5.66 5.72 11.90
N PRO A 83 5.44 6.21 10.66
CA PRO A 83 4.71 5.47 9.63
C PRO A 83 5.56 4.40 8.92
N GLY A 84 6.87 4.38 9.19
CA GLY A 84 7.82 3.46 8.57
C GLY A 84 9.25 3.79 8.97
N GLN A 85 10.19 2.91 8.58
CA GLN A 85 11.58 3.04 8.97
C GLN A 85 12.20 4.34 8.44
N GLY A 86 12.89 5.08 9.30
CA GLY A 86 13.55 6.34 8.94
C GLY A 86 12.61 7.53 8.75
N MET A 87 11.32 7.37 9.08
CA MET A 87 10.31 8.43 8.98
C MET A 87 9.70 8.73 10.35
N GLU A 88 9.66 10.01 10.69
CA GLU A 88 8.85 10.53 11.79
C GLU A 88 7.93 11.62 11.22
N LEU A 89 6.64 11.53 11.53
CA LEU A 89 5.62 12.49 11.12
C LEU A 89 4.87 13.01 12.34
N ILE A 90 4.27 14.17 12.17
CA ILE A 90 3.17 14.66 12.99
C ILE A 90 1.99 14.96 12.06
N TRP A 91 0.81 15.17 12.64
CA TRP A 91 -0.27 15.86 11.94
C TRP A 91 -0.65 17.14 12.68
N LEU A 92 -1.03 18.15 11.92
CA LEU A 92 -1.46 19.46 12.42
C LEU A 92 -2.90 19.72 11.96
N PRO A 93 -3.77 20.28 12.81
CA PRO A 93 -5.07 20.76 12.35
C PRO A 93 -4.87 21.78 11.22
N TRP A 94 -5.68 21.70 10.15
CA TRP A 94 -5.47 22.52 8.96
C TRP A 94 -5.29 24.03 9.22
N PRO A 95 -5.99 24.69 10.18
CA PRO A 95 -5.80 26.13 10.40
C PRO A 95 -4.39 26.47 10.91
N ALA A 96 -3.77 25.55 11.66
CA ALA A 96 -2.39 25.69 12.14
C ALA A 96 -1.39 25.34 11.02
N ALA A 97 -1.70 24.31 10.23
CA ALA A 97 -0.86 23.85 9.13
C ALA A 97 -0.73 24.90 8.02
N VAL A 98 -1.83 25.50 7.55
CA VAL A 98 -1.81 26.52 6.48
C VAL A 98 -0.94 27.73 6.88
N LYS A 99 -1.02 28.16 8.14
CA LYS A 99 -0.18 29.27 8.65
C LYS A 99 1.30 28.92 8.71
N THR A 100 1.61 27.65 8.99
CA THR A 100 2.98 27.20 9.27
C THR A 100 3.70 26.70 8.02
N LEU A 101 3.05 25.85 7.22
CA LEU A 101 3.59 25.26 6.01
C LEU A 101 3.40 26.14 4.78
N ARG A 102 2.40 27.04 4.79
CA ARG A 102 2.14 28.03 3.72
C ARG A 102 2.08 27.39 2.33
N PRO A 103 1.05 26.55 2.06
CA PRO A 103 0.90 25.90 0.75
C PRO A 103 0.86 26.91 -0.39
N ARG A 104 1.39 26.53 -1.55
CA ARG A 104 1.52 27.41 -2.71
C ARG A 104 0.55 27.08 -3.84
N CYS A 105 0.27 25.80 -4.07
CA CYS A 105 -0.54 25.36 -5.22
C CYS A 105 -1.98 24.99 -4.86
N GLY A 106 -2.22 24.44 -3.65
CA GLY A 106 -3.56 24.05 -3.20
C GLY A 106 -3.61 23.63 -1.74
N GLY A 107 -4.82 23.53 -1.19
CA GLY A 107 -5.06 23.29 0.23
C GLY A 107 -4.89 24.55 1.09
N GLY A 108 -4.90 25.73 0.46
CA GLY A 108 -4.78 27.03 1.11
C GLY A 108 -6.06 27.45 1.84
N LEU A 109 -6.19 28.74 2.16
CA LEU A 109 -7.44 29.29 2.73
C LEU A 109 -8.57 29.32 1.71
N ASP A 110 -8.24 29.57 0.44
CA ASP A 110 -9.22 29.73 -0.64
C ASP A 110 -9.87 28.39 -1.04
N ASP A 111 -9.24 27.27 -0.69
CA ASP A 111 -9.74 25.90 -0.95
C ASP A 111 -10.63 25.36 0.19
N ARG A 112 -10.92 26.15 1.24
CA ARG A 112 -11.70 25.71 2.41
C ARG A 112 -13.18 26.00 2.23
N ASP A 113 -13.89 25.06 1.61
CA ASP A 113 -15.36 25.06 1.51
C ASP A 113 -16.01 24.18 2.61
N GLU A 114 -17.32 23.91 2.51
CA GLU A 114 -18.06 23.08 3.46
C GLU A 114 -17.51 21.63 3.59
N VAL A 115 -16.84 21.12 2.56
CA VAL A 115 -16.30 19.77 2.51
C VAL A 115 -14.83 19.76 2.97
N HIS A 116 -14.04 20.72 2.50
CA HIS A 116 -12.60 20.83 2.74
C HIS A 116 -12.25 21.62 4.02
N GLY A 117 -13.26 22.20 4.68
CA GLY A 117 -13.17 22.85 5.98
C GLY A 117 -13.49 21.95 7.18
N LEU A 118 -13.81 20.66 6.94
CA LEU A 118 -14.07 19.65 7.97
C LEU A 118 -12.80 19.34 8.80
N ALA A 119 -12.90 18.39 9.75
CA ALA A 119 -11.79 17.99 10.60
C ALA A 119 -10.68 17.27 9.79
N THR A 120 -9.76 18.07 9.25
CA THR A 120 -8.61 17.58 8.47
C THR A 120 -7.29 17.86 9.19
N GLY A 121 -6.38 16.89 9.06
CA GLY A 121 -5.03 16.90 9.58
C GLY A 121 -4.01 16.93 8.45
N VAL A 122 -3.14 17.93 8.45
CA VAL A 122 -2.06 18.04 7.48
C VAL A 122 -0.81 17.37 8.03
N LEU A 123 -0.24 16.45 7.27
CA LEU A 123 1.00 15.77 7.65
C LEU A 123 2.19 16.72 7.55
N ALA A 124 3.06 16.67 8.56
CA ALA A 124 4.27 17.46 8.61
C ALA A 124 5.42 16.68 9.24
N VAL A 125 6.65 17.13 8.96
CA VAL A 125 7.87 16.53 9.49
C VAL A 125 8.37 17.35 10.67
N PRO A 126 8.61 16.76 11.86
CA PRO A 126 9.28 17.44 12.96
C PRO A 126 10.71 17.85 12.58
N GLN A 127 11.04 19.12 12.80
CA GLN A 127 12.36 19.68 12.52
C GLN A 127 12.96 20.35 13.75
N LYS A 128 14.27 20.17 13.95
CA LYS A 128 15.03 20.97 14.91
C LYS A 128 15.09 22.41 14.41
N LYS A 129 14.61 23.37 15.21
CA LYS A 129 14.79 24.80 14.91
C LYS A 129 16.28 25.07 14.73
N LYS A 130 16.69 25.50 13.54
CA LYS A 130 18.03 26.10 13.36
C LYS A 130 18.08 27.40 14.16
N TRP A 131 19.17 27.64 14.87
CA TRP A 131 19.39 28.86 15.65
C TRP A 131 19.32 30.09 14.71
N GLY A 132 18.37 30.99 14.95
CA GLY A 132 18.15 32.23 14.17
C GLY A 132 16.81 32.25 13.42
N LEU A 133 15.83 32.92 14.03
CA LEU A 133 14.50 33.43 13.61
C LEU A 133 13.72 32.99 12.34
N PHE A 134 14.23 32.19 11.41
CA PHE A 134 13.58 31.91 10.12
C PHE A 134 13.26 30.42 9.86
N GLY A 135 13.44 29.54 10.84
CA GLY A 135 13.10 28.12 10.72
C GLY A 135 11.73 27.79 11.31
N SER A 136 10.85 27.17 10.53
CA SER A 136 9.67 26.48 11.04
C SER A 136 10.10 25.29 11.91
N ARG A 137 9.30 24.95 12.94
CA ARG A 137 9.47 23.67 13.66
C ARG A 137 9.06 22.49 12.76
N TRP A 138 8.34 22.76 11.67
CA TRP A 138 7.69 21.78 10.80
C TRP A 138 8.13 21.93 9.35
N GLY A 139 8.50 20.80 8.75
CA GLY A 139 8.80 20.67 7.33
C GLY A 139 7.70 19.95 6.56
N SER A 140 7.79 20.00 5.24
CA SER A 140 6.91 19.21 4.35
C SER A 140 7.30 17.72 4.35
N PRO A 141 6.33 16.80 4.26
CA PRO A 141 6.59 15.38 3.98
C PRO A 141 7.42 15.12 2.71
N ASN A 142 7.51 16.09 1.79
CA ASN A 142 8.39 16.01 0.61
C ASN A 142 9.87 15.75 0.96
N LEU A 143 10.29 16.00 2.21
CA LEU A 143 11.63 15.65 2.70
C LEU A 143 11.91 14.14 2.65
N TYR A 144 10.87 13.30 2.66
CA TYR A 144 10.98 11.85 2.57
C TYR A 144 10.90 11.31 1.14
N LEU A 145 10.75 12.17 0.10
CA LEU A 145 10.70 11.69 -1.29
C LEU A 145 11.90 10.82 -1.69
N PRO A 146 13.16 11.14 -1.35
CA PRO A 146 14.29 10.27 -1.69
C PRO A 146 14.21 8.89 -1.04
N LEU A 147 13.59 8.80 0.15
CA LEU A 147 13.38 7.52 0.84
C LEU A 147 12.22 6.74 0.20
N LEU A 148 11.13 7.44 -0.15
CA LEU A 148 9.95 6.86 -0.79
C LEU A 148 10.19 6.42 -2.24
N ASP A 149 11.09 7.09 -2.96
CA ASP A 149 11.50 6.73 -4.33
C ASP A 149 12.38 5.47 -4.38
N GLY A 150 12.97 5.07 -3.25
CA GLY A 150 13.77 3.86 -3.12
C GLY A 150 12.91 2.63 -2.79
N GLU A 151 13.34 1.86 -1.79
CA GLU A 151 12.57 0.75 -1.23
C GLU A 151 12.09 1.11 0.18
N PRO A 152 11.00 1.90 0.32
CA PRO A 152 10.55 2.34 1.62
C PRO A 152 9.94 1.18 2.42
N LEU A 153 10.37 1.05 3.67
CA LEU A 153 9.73 0.16 4.64
C LEU A 153 8.64 0.93 5.39
N LEU A 154 7.44 0.95 4.81
CA LEU A 154 6.23 1.45 5.46
C LEU A 154 5.65 0.39 6.38
N TYR A 155 5.24 0.81 7.57
CA TYR A 155 4.62 -0.11 8.53
C TYR A 155 3.20 -0.42 8.12
N VAL A 156 2.89 -1.71 8.15
CA VAL A 156 1.54 -2.24 8.05
C VAL A 156 1.23 -2.80 9.42
N SER A 157 0.06 -2.50 9.92
CA SER A 157 -0.41 -2.98 11.20
C SER A 157 -0.55 -4.51 11.24
N THR A 158 -0.62 -5.03 12.46
CA THR A 158 -0.87 -6.46 12.69
C THR A 158 -2.23 -6.89 12.15
N GLU A 159 -3.28 -6.07 12.31
CA GLU A 159 -4.63 -6.44 11.86
C GLU A 159 -4.71 -6.51 10.33
N GLU A 160 -4.16 -5.53 9.60
CA GLU A 160 -4.13 -5.58 8.13
C GLU A 160 -3.26 -6.73 7.61
N THR A 161 -2.16 -7.04 8.30
CA THR A 161 -1.32 -8.20 7.97
C THR A 161 -2.09 -9.51 8.12
N LEU A 162 -2.83 -9.69 9.22
CA LEU A 162 -3.65 -10.87 9.46
C LEU A 162 -4.83 -10.97 8.47
N ARG A 163 -5.46 -9.84 8.15
CA ARG A 163 -6.53 -9.76 7.15
C ARG A 163 -6.02 -10.18 5.78
N ARG A 164 -4.89 -9.64 5.32
CA ARG A 164 -4.27 -9.99 4.03
C ARG A 164 -3.91 -11.46 3.97
N ALA A 165 -3.33 -12.02 5.03
CA ALA A 165 -3.03 -13.44 5.13
C ALA A 165 -4.29 -14.31 4.99
N SER A 166 -5.36 -13.96 5.72
CA SER A 166 -6.65 -14.67 5.67
C SER A 166 -7.28 -14.62 4.27
N LEU A 167 -7.27 -13.45 3.63
CA LEU A 167 -7.81 -13.30 2.28
C LEU A 167 -6.97 -14.04 1.23
N ALA A 168 -5.65 -13.99 1.38
CA ALA A 168 -4.71 -14.68 0.52
C ALA A 168 -4.91 -16.20 0.59
N GLU A 169 -5.08 -16.75 1.79
CA GLU A 169 -5.43 -18.16 2.00
C GLU A 169 -6.80 -18.50 1.41
N GLU A 170 -7.83 -17.70 1.71
CA GLU A 170 -9.20 -17.87 1.20
C GLU A 170 -9.22 -17.94 -0.34
N ARG A 171 -8.37 -17.16 -1.01
CA ARG A 171 -8.31 -17.03 -2.47
C ARG A 171 -7.13 -17.78 -3.11
N LEU A 172 -6.33 -18.50 -2.35
CA LEU A 172 -5.21 -19.31 -2.85
C LEU A 172 -5.63 -20.30 -3.95
N PRO A 173 -6.81 -20.96 -3.90
CA PRO A 173 -7.26 -21.80 -5.02
C PRO A 173 -7.35 -21.07 -6.36
N ARG A 174 -7.73 -19.78 -6.36
CA ARG A 174 -7.78 -18.97 -7.59
C ARG A 174 -6.39 -18.66 -8.11
N PHE A 175 -5.47 -18.31 -7.21
CA PHE A 175 -4.06 -18.10 -7.55
C PHE A 175 -3.45 -19.35 -8.20
N ARG A 176 -3.69 -20.54 -7.63
CA ARG A 176 -3.24 -21.82 -8.21
C ARG A 176 -3.86 -22.11 -9.57
N GLN A 177 -5.14 -21.81 -9.77
CA GLN A 177 -5.80 -21.96 -11.08
C GLN A 177 -5.18 -21.05 -12.14
N LEU A 178 -4.91 -19.78 -11.79
CA LEU A 178 -4.23 -18.84 -12.69
C LEU A 178 -2.80 -19.32 -13.00
N PHE A 179 -2.05 -19.79 -12.01
CA PHE A 179 -0.72 -20.35 -12.21
C PHE A 179 -0.74 -21.58 -13.11
N ALA A 180 -1.68 -22.51 -12.91
CA ALA A 180 -1.81 -23.68 -13.77
C ALA A 180 -2.11 -23.32 -15.24
N ARG A 181 -2.82 -22.21 -15.47
CA ARG A 181 -3.18 -21.74 -16.82
C ARG A 181 -2.07 -20.91 -17.47
N PHE A 182 -1.38 -20.07 -16.72
CA PHE A 182 -0.49 -19.04 -17.26
C PHE A 182 0.95 -19.05 -16.72
N GLY A 183 1.28 -19.88 -15.74
CA GLY A 183 2.58 -19.89 -15.08
C GLY A 183 3.76 -20.28 -15.98
N ALA A 184 3.50 -20.86 -17.16
CA ALA A 184 4.51 -21.13 -18.17
C ALA A 184 4.70 -19.97 -19.17
N ASN A 185 3.90 -18.91 -19.09
CA ASN A 185 4.01 -17.72 -19.94
C ASN A 185 4.89 -16.68 -19.24
N GLU A 186 5.98 -16.26 -19.90
CA GLU A 186 6.94 -15.28 -19.38
C GLU A 186 6.33 -13.87 -19.17
N GLU A 187 5.22 -13.55 -19.83
CA GLU A 187 4.47 -12.30 -19.60
C GLU A 187 3.70 -12.31 -18.27
N TRP A 188 3.67 -13.46 -17.58
CA TRP A 188 2.98 -13.64 -16.30
C TRP A 188 3.98 -13.92 -15.19
N VAL A 189 3.92 -13.11 -14.14
CA VAL A 189 4.75 -13.29 -12.96
C VAL A 189 3.85 -13.57 -11.77
N PHE A 190 4.09 -14.71 -11.11
CA PHE A 190 3.34 -15.15 -9.93
C PHE A 190 4.21 -14.99 -8.70
N LEU A 191 3.74 -14.21 -7.74
CA LEU A 191 4.47 -13.88 -6.51
C LEU A 191 3.67 -14.32 -5.29
N VAL A 192 4.33 -14.92 -4.32
CA VAL A 192 3.80 -15.14 -2.97
C VAL A 192 4.60 -14.32 -1.97
N LYS A 193 3.93 -13.83 -0.92
CA LYS A 193 4.57 -13.15 0.20
C LYS A 193 4.53 -14.05 1.41
N LEU A 194 5.69 -14.42 1.94
CA LEU A 194 5.80 -15.33 3.07
C LEU A 194 6.39 -14.60 4.28
N GLY A 195 5.74 -14.72 5.44
CA GLY A 195 6.24 -14.17 6.69
C GLY A 195 7.23 -15.12 7.36
N TYR A 196 8.51 -14.78 7.43
CA TYR A 196 9.52 -15.56 8.16
C TYR A 196 9.78 -14.93 9.52
N ALA A 197 9.96 -15.74 10.57
CA ALA A 197 10.41 -15.23 11.86
C ALA A 197 11.77 -14.57 11.72
N THR A 198 11.94 -13.39 12.32
CA THR A 198 13.23 -12.71 12.36
C THR A 198 14.22 -13.47 13.25
N ASP A 199 15.52 -13.27 13.05
CA ASP A 199 16.59 -13.97 13.78
C ASP A 199 16.49 -13.75 15.31
N GLY A 200 15.87 -12.65 15.74
CA GLY A 200 15.65 -12.27 17.15
C GLY A 200 14.19 -12.35 17.61
N ALA A 201 13.31 -13.04 16.88
CA ALA A 201 11.88 -13.10 17.17
C ALA A 201 11.59 -13.57 18.62
N GLU A 202 10.87 -12.74 19.39
CA GLU A 202 10.41 -13.06 20.74
C GLU A 202 8.94 -13.51 20.74
N GLY A 203 8.19 -13.17 19.67
CA GLY A 203 6.79 -13.49 19.51
C GLY A 203 6.37 -13.81 18.07
N PRO A 204 5.12 -14.29 17.89
CA PRO A 204 4.60 -14.70 16.58
C PRO A 204 4.37 -13.54 15.60
N ALA A 205 4.39 -12.29 16.09
CA ALA A 205 4.27 -11.09 15.27
C ALA A 205 5.63 -10.61 14.72
N ASP A 206 6.75 -11.12 15.25
CA ASP A 206 8.10 -10.70 14.86
C ASP A 206 8.51 -11.43 13.57
N ARG A 207 7.90 -10.99 12.46
CA ARG A 207 8.07 -11.62 11.14
C ARG A 207 8.45 -10.59 10.10
N GLU A 208 9.42 -10.94 9.27
CA GLU A 208 9.71 -10.24 8.04
C GLU A 208 8.91 -10.87 6.90
N HIS A 209 8.14 -10.06 6.18
CA HIS A 209 7.30 -10.52 5.08
C HIS A 209 8.00 -10.29 3.74
N ILE A 210 8.42 -11.38 3.10
CA ILE A 210 9.33 -11.37 1.94
C ILE A 210 8.59 -11.86 0.70
N TRP A 211 8.84 -11.23 -0.46
CA TRP A 211 8.27 -11.65 -1.74
C TRP A 211 9.12 -12.74 -2.41
N PHE A 212 8.45 -13.75 -2.96
CA PHE A 212 9.05 -14.85 -3.68
C PHE A 212 8.36 -15.03 -5.04
N GLN A 213 9.14 -15.26 -6.09
CA GLN A 213 8.61 -15.65 -7.41
C GLN A 213 8.36 -17.15 -7.45
N VAL A 214 7.14 -17.54 -7.80
CA VAL A 214 6.68 -18.93 -7.83
C VAL A 214 7.09 -19.61 -9.13
N HIS A 215 7.63 -20.83 -9.02
CA HIS A 215 8.00 -21.68 -10.14
C HIS A 215 7.21 -22.99 -10.18
N GLY A 216 6.57 -23.36 -9.09
CA GLY A 216 5.76 -24.56 -9.01
C GLY A 216 5.09 -24.71 -7.66
N PHE A 217 4.12 -25.62 -7.61
CA PHE A 217 3.51 -26.06 -6.37
C PHE A 217 3.70 -27.55 -6.24
N SER A 218 4.06 -27.99 -5.04
CA SER A 218 4.03 -29.40 -4.68
C SER A 218 2.57 -29.83 -4.47
N ALA A 219 2.33 -31.12 -4.20
CA ALA A 219 0.97 -31.64 -4.07
C ALA A 219 0.19 -30.84 -2.99
N PRO A 220 -1.12 -30.56 -3.16
CA PRO A 220 -1.87 -29.68 -2.25
C PRO A 220 -1.76 -30.05 -0.77
N GLU A 221 -1.71 -31.35 -0.48
CA GLU A 221 -1.55 -31.93 0.86
C GLU A 221 -0.20 -31.62 1.52
N GLU A 222 0.83 -31.30 0.74
CA GLU A 222 2.16 -30.96 1.24
C GLU A 222 2.23 -29.50 1.70
N GLY A 223 1.37 -28.64 1.16
CA GLY A 223 1.35 -27.21 1.53
C GLY A 223 2.61 -26.46 1.11
N LEU A 224 3.37 -26.96 0.14
CA LEU A 224 4.64 -26.37 -0.29
C LEU A 224 4.53 -25.60 -1.62
N VAL A 225 5.44 -24.64 -1.81
CA VAL A 225 5.64 -23.88 -3.05
C VAL A 225 7.14 -23.80 -3.39
N ASP A 226 7.50 -24.10 -4.63
CA ASP A 226 8.85 -23.89 -5.16
C ASP A 226 8.95 -22.44 -5.63
N ALA A 227 9.81 -21.65 -4.98
CA ALA A 227 9.88 -20.22 -5.21
C ALA A 227 11.30 -19.65 -5.00
N THR A 228 11.57 -18.51 -5.64
CA THR A 228 12.83 -17.76 -5.53
C THR A 228 12.63 -16.47 -4.74
N CYS A 229 13.48 -16.24 -3.73
CA CYS A 229 13.51 -15.01 -2.94
C CYS A 229 13.89 -13.81 -3.81
N LEU A 230 13.07 -12.75 -3.84
CA LEU A 230 13.27 -11.62 -4.76
C LEU A 230 14.11 -10.47 -4.20
N ASN A 231 14.16 -10.33 -2.88
CA ASN A 231 14.89 -9.25 -2.23
C ASN A 231 15.73 -9.82 -1.09
N GLN A 232 16.84 -9.15 -0.77
CA GLN A 232 17.64 -9.51 0.39
C GLN A 232 16.86 -9.24 1.69
N PRO A 233 16.60 -10.26 2.52
CA PRO A 233 15.96 -10.04 3.82
C PRO A 233 16.84 -9.23 4.76
N TYR A 234 16.22 -8.41 5.59
CA TYR A 234 16.87 -7.54 6.57
C TYR A 234 17.24 -8.28 7.86
N GLU A 235 16.33 -9.14 8.35
CA GLU A 235 16.40 -9.76 9.67
C GLU A 235 16.20 -11.29 9.63
N VAL A 236 16.25 -11.89 8.44
CA VAL A 236 16.16 -13.35 8.25
C VAL A 236 17.43 -13.87 7.59
N SER A 237 18.49 -14.08 8.39
CA SER A 237 19.81 -14.53 7.90
C SER A 237 19.81 -15.88 7.19
N ALA A 238 18.80 -16.71 7.44
CA ALA A 238 18.62 -18.02 6.79
C ALA A 238 18.25 -17.92 5.29
N LEU A 239 17.91 -16.72 4.81
CA LEU A 239 17.49 -16.43 3.45
C LEU A 239 18.40 -15.40 2.79
N HIS A 240 18.54 -15.47 1.47
CA HIS A 240 19.22 -14.46 0.67
C HIS A 240 18.52 -14.26 -0.66
N GLU A 241 18.74 -13.10 -1.27
CA GLU A 241 18.23 -12.78 -2.61
C GLU A 241 18.67 -13.83 -3.64
N GLY A 242 17.76 -14.23 -4.53
CA GLY A 242 18.02 -15.22 -5.59
C GLY A 242 17.98 -16.68 -5.12
N GLN A 243 17.83 -16.95 -3.81
CA GLN A 243 17.71 -18.31 -3.31
C GLN A 243 16.40 -18.95 -3.76
N ARG A 244 16.48 -20.08 -4.48
CA ARG A 244 15.33 -20.93 -4.84
C ARG A 244 15.26 -22.17 -3.96
N ARG A 245 14.09 -22.45 -3.38
CA ARG A 245 13.81 -23.69 -2.64
C ARG A 245 12.30 -23.92 -2.52
N GLU A 246 11.93 -25.02 -1.88
CA GLU A 246 10.56 -25.21 -1.39
C GLU A 246 10.33 -24.39 -0.10
N HIS A 247 9.16 -23.77 -0.03
CA HIS A 247 8.69 -22.95 1.09
C HIS A 247 7.31 -23.41 1.55
N ASP A 248 7.04 -23.28 2.86
CA ASP A 248 5.76 -23.64 3.46
C ASP A 248 4.73 -22.51 3.24
N LEU A 249 3.58 -22.86 2.65
CA LEU A 249 2.46 -21.93 2.42
C LEU A 249 1.68 -21.62 3.70
N SER A 250 1.93 -22.31 4.82
CA SER A 250 1.45 -21.87 6.13
C SER A 250 2.02 -20.50 6.53
N LEU A 251 3.09 -20.07 5.87
CA LEU A 251 3.70 -18.74 6.03
C LEU A 251 3.06 -17.68 5.14
N LEU A 252 2.08 -18.04 4.30
CA LEU A 252 1.45 -17.14 3.33
C LEU A 252 0.82 -15.94 4.04
N SER A 253 1.21 -14.76 3.57
CA SER A 253 0.70 -13.48 4.07
C SER A 253 0.08 -12.62 2.99
N ASP A 254 0.45 -12.86 1.71
CA ASP A 254 -0.17 -12.26 0.54
C ASP A 254 0.25 -12.99 -0.73
N TRP A 255 -0.34 -12.67 -1.88
CA TRP A 255 0.16 -13.03 -3.19
C TRP A 255 -0.21 -11.99 -4.26
N THR A 256 0.49 -12.03 -5.39
CA THR A 256 0.28 -11.11 -6.50
C THR A 256 0.54 -11.80 -7.83
N VAL A 257 -0.23 -11.44 -8.84
CA VAL A 257 -0.07 -11.81 -10.24
C VAL A 257 0.20 -10.53 -11.03
N LEU A 258 1.33 -10.48 -11.72
CA LEU A 258 1.67 -9.41 -12.64
C LEU A 258 1.50 -9.92 -14.07
N CYS A 259 0.81 -9.16 -14.90
CA CYS A 259 0.66 -9.46 -16.32
C CYS A 259 0.43 -8.17 -17.13
N ARG A 260 0.25 -8.30 -18.45
CA ARG A 260 -0.05 -7.15 -19.34
C ARG A 260 -1.29 -6.35 -18.93
N LEU A 261 -2.24 -6.97 -18.23
CA LEU A 261 -3.47 -6.32 -17.76
C LEU A 261 -3.26 -5.53 -16.45
N GLY A 262 -2.08 -5.63 -15.85
CA GLY A 262 -1.71 -4.95 -14.61
C GLY A 262 -1.31 -5.91 -13.48
N ARG A 263 -1.36 -5.38 -12.26
CA ARG A 263 -1.07 -6.10 -11.02
C ARG A 263 -2.37 -6.48 -10.34
N PHE A 264 -2.50 -7.76 -9.98
CA PHE A 264 -3.66 -8.28 -9.30
C PHE A 264 -3.27 -9.07 -8.06
N ASP A 265 -3.92 -8.83 -6.94
CA ASP A 265 -3.66 -9.47 -5.65
C ASP A 265 -4.92 -10.16 -5.12
N ALA A 266 -4.82 -10.65 -3.89
CA ALA A 266 -5.94 -11.29 -3.23
C ALA A 266 -7.16 -10.37 -3.12
N ASP A 267 -7.05 -9.04 -3.03
CA ASP A 267 -8.20 -8.13 -2.91
C ASP A 267 -8.95 -7.91 -4.25
N ASN A 268 -8.24 -8.00 -5.38
CA ASN A 268 -8.80 -7.61 -6.69
C ASN A 268 -8.75 -8.69 -7.80
N VAL A 269 -8.31 -9.92 -7.52
CA VAL A 269 -8.20 -11.02 -8.52
C VAL A 269 -9.47 -11.30 -9.33
N GLN A 270 -10.65 -11.04 -8.77
CA GLN A 270 -11.92 -11.16 -9.47
C GLN A 270 -12.03 -10.24 -10.69
N HIS A 271 -11.34 -9.09 -10.66
CA HIS A 271 -11.29 -8.17 -11.79
C HIS A 271 -10.49 -8.78 -12.94
N LEU A 272 -9.33 -9.40 -12.64
CA LEU A 272 -8.56 -10.14 -13.63
C LEU A 272 -9.39 -11.25 -14.29
N GLN A 273 -10.13 -12.02 -13.48
CA GLN A 273 -10.97 -13.10 -14.01
C GLN A 273 -12.08 -12.57 -14.94
N ALA A 274 -12.64 -11.40 -14.64
CA ALA A 274 -13.61 -10.74 -15.52
C ALA A 274 -12.97 -10.30 -16.84
N LEU A 275 -11.81 -9.63 -16.79
CA LEU A 275 -11.07 -9.19 -17.99
C LEU A 275 -10.70 -10.38 -18.89
N LEU A 276 -10.20 -11.47 -18.32
CA LEU A 276 -9.86 -12.69 -19.06
C LEU A 276 -11.08 -13.37 -19.70
N SER A 277 -12.26 -13.21 -19.09
CA SER A 277 -13.51 -13.74 -19.64
C SER A 277 -13.96 -12.91 -20.84
N GLU A 278 -13.83 -11.58 -20.77
CA GLU A 278 -14.13 -10.66 -21.87
C GLU A 278 -13.22 -10.89 -23.08
N GLU A 279 -11.90 -11.06 -22.87
CA GLU A 279 -10.96 -11.39 -23.96
C GLU A 279 -11.31 -12.71 -24.65
N SER A 280 -11.71 -13.73 -23.89
CA SER A 280 -12.07 -15.03 -24.47
C SER A 280 -13.34 -14.99 -25.33
N VAL A 281 -14.23 -14.02 -25.09
CA VAL A 281 -15.43 -13.80 -25.89
C VAL A 281 -15.08 -13.03 -27.17
N SER A 282 -14.17 -12.05 -27.11
CA SER A 282 -13.75 -11.30 -28.31
C SER A 282 -12.96 -12.14 -29.31
N ASP A 283 -12.18 -13.12 -28.85
CA ASP A 283 -11.43 -14.02 -29.73
C ASP A 283 -12.34 -15.07 -30.41
N ALA A 284 -13.51 -15.37 -29.82
CA ALA A 284 -14.48 -16.32 -30.37
C ALA A 284 -15.36 -15.74 -31.50
N ASP A 285 -15.45 -14.41 -31.61
CA ASP A 285 -16.25 -13.68 -32.61
C ASP A 285 -15.40 -13.13 -33.79
N GLY A 286 -14.19 -13.66 -33.99
CA GLY A 286 -13.34 -13.34 -35.15
C GLY A 286 -14.03 -13.63 -36.50
N PRO A 287 -13.78 -12.84 -37.56
CA PRO A 287 -14.63 -12.81 -38.74
C PRO A 287 -14.66 -14.19 -39.42
N ALA A 288 -15.88 -14.69 -39.67
CA ALA A 288 -16.10 -15.80 -40.58
C ALA A 288 -15.48 -15.44 -41.94
N GLU A 289 -14.45 -16.18 -42.33
CA GLU A 289 -13.82 -16.05 -43.64
C GLU A 289 -14.89 -16.14 -44.73
N THR A 290 -15.04 -15.05 -45.50
CA THR A 290 -15.82 -14.97 -46.74
C THR A 290 -14.91 -15.16 -47.95
#